data_AF-A0A946ZDF1-F1
#
_entry.id   AF-A0A946ZDF1-F1
#
_cell.length_a   1.000
_cell.length_b   1.000
_cell.length_c   1.000
_cell.angle_alpha   90.00
_cell.angle_beta   90.00
_cell.angle_gamma   90.00
#
_symmetry.space_group_name_H-M   'P 1'
#
loop_
_entity.id
_entity.type
_entity.pdbx_description
1 polymer ?
#
loop_
_entity_poly.entity_id
_entity_poly.type
_entity_poly.pdbx_seq_one_letter_code
_entity_poly.pdbx_strand_id
1 'polypeptide(L)'
;TGKLSDHLNKKAMLVFGMALQGLAILLMYWTNSTSLYILLAVALGLGTALVYPTFLSALAGFTHPNQRAESIGVFRLWRDLGYAAGALLTILVTVCLEIDLTLVIIGVLTVISALIIKFRMDN
;
A
#
# COMPACT_ATOMS: atom_id res chain seq x y z
N THR A 1 -3.06 14.12 -6.94
CA THR A 1 -2.92 12.77 -7.53
C THR A 1 -4.20 12.25 -8.19
N GLY A 2 -5.41 12.63 -7.75
CA GLY A 2 -6.68 12.23 -8.39
C GLY A 2 -6.76 12.48 -9.91
N LYS A 3 -6.51 13.73 -10.37
CA LYS A 3 -6.50 14.06 -11.82
C LYS A 3 -5.51 13.23 -12.65
N LEU A 4 -4.41 12.75 -12.05
CA LEU A 4 -3.41 11.95 -12.76
C LEU A 4 -3.92 10.51 -12.98
N SER A 5 -4.71 9.98 -12.03
CA SER A 5 -5.34 8.66 -12.12
C SER A 5 -6.44 8.59 -13.18
N ASP A 6 -6.99 9.73 -13.59
CA ASP A 6 -8.05 9.78 -14.61
C ASP A 6 -7.47 9.64 -16.03
N HIS A 7 -6.18 9.95 -16.22
CA HIS A 7 -5.51 9.92 -17.53
C HIS A 7 -4.45 8.83 -17.67
N LEU A 8 -3.90 8.32 -16.57
CA LEU A 8 -2.87 7.28 -16.58
C LEU A 8 -3.46 5.89 -16.31
N ASN A 9 -2.69 4.85 -16.69
CA ASN A 9 -3.05 3.47 -16.43
C ASN A 9 -3.08 3.22 -14.90
N LYS A 10 -4.28 2.91 -14.38
CA LYS A 10 -4.53 2.75 -12.95
C LYS A 10 -3.75 1.59 -12.35
N LYS A 11 -3.64 0.47 -13.08
CA LYS A 11 -2.84 -0.68 -12.67
C LYS A 11 -1.37 -0.30 -12.51
N ALA A 12 -0.79 0.39 -13.50
CA ALA A 12 0.61 0.81 -13.44
C ALA A 12 0.87 1.76 -12.25
N MET A 13 -0.02 2.72 -12.01
CA MET A 13 0.07 3.63 -10.88
C MET A 13 -0.03 2.92 -9.53
N LEU A 14 -0.93 1.94 -9.38
CA LEU A 14 -1.05 1.14 -8.16
C LEU A 14 0.19 0.30 -7.93
N VAL A 15 0.69 -0.40 -8.96
CA VAL A 15 1.90 -1.22 -8.85
C VAL A 15 3.10 -0.37 -8.46
N PHE A 16 3.31 0.77 -9.14
CA PHE A 16 4.42 1.66 -8.82
C PHE A 16 4.31 2.28 -7.43
N GLY A 17 3.12 2.79 -7.07
CA GLY A 17 2.88 3.38 -5.76
C GLY A 17 3.10 2.39 -4.64
N MET A 18 2.57 1.16 -4.77
CA MET A 18 2.74 0.08 -3.80
C MET A 18 4.19 -0.41 -3.71
N ALA A 19 4.90 -0.52 -4.84
CA ALA A 19 6.30 -0.91 -4.85
C ALA A 19 7.18 0.17 -4.19
N LEU A 20 6.93 1.45 -4.47
CA LEU A 20 7.69 2.56 -3.89
C LEU A 20 7.56 2.61 -2.37
N GLN A 21 6.34 2.51 -1.84
CA GLN A 21 6.14 2.46 -0.39
C GLN A 21 6.78 1.23 0.25
N GLY A 22 6.65 0.05 -0.37
CA GLY A 22 7.18 -1.20 0.18
C GLY A 22 8.71 -1.19 0.22
N LEU A 23 9.35 -0.74 -0.86
CA LEU A 23 10.80 -0.55 -0.92
C LEU A 23 11.28 0.51 0.06
N ALA A 24 10.55 1.62 0.21
CA ALA A 24 10.91 2.65 1.19
C ALA A 24 10.92 2.10 2.62
N ILE A 25 9.87 1.36 3.01
CA ILE A 25 9.76 0.72 4.33
C ILE A 25 10.88 -0.32 4.53
N LEU A 26 11.19 -1.14 3.51
CA LEU A 26 12.29 -2.11 3.57
C LEU A 26 13.63 -1.42 3.81
N LEU A 27 13.94 -0.37 3.04
CA LEU A 27 15.22 0.34 3.13
C LEU A 27 15.38 1.11 4.44
N MET A 28 14.28 1.50 5.10
CA MET A 28 14.33 2.13 6.42
C MET A 28 14.97 1.21 7.48
N TYR A 29 14.79 -0.11 7.38
CA TYR A 29 15.39 -1.06 8.31
C TYR A 29 16.93 -1.05 8.27
N TRP A 30 17.53 -0.92 7.09
CA TRP A 30 19.00 -0.93 6.93
C TRP A 30 19.64 0.46 7.05
N THR A 31 18.84 1.51 7.24
CA THR A 31 19.32 2.89 7.23
C THR A 31 19.65 3.38 8.64
N ASN A 32 20.90 3.80 8.84
CA ASN A 32 21.34 4.46 10.09
C ASN A 32 21.47 5.98 9.98
N SER A 33 21.24 6.56 8.80
CA SER A 33 21.37 8.00 8.54
C SER A 33 20.01 8.70 8.58
N THR A 34 19.88 9.71 9.44
CA THR A 34 18.65 10.53 9.56
C THR A 34 18.24 11.18 8.24
N SER A 35 19.21 11.67 7.46
CA SER A 35 18.92 12.31 6.17
C SER A 35 18.32 11.31 5.17
N LEU A 36 18.85 10.09 5.13
CA LEU A 36 18.31 9.03 4.28
C LEU A 36 16.93 8.58 4.78
N TYR A 37 16.72 8.53 6.10
CA TYR A 37 15.41 8.23 6.68
C TYR A 37 14.33 9.25 6.26
N ILE A 38 14.67 10.54 6.27
CA ILE A 38 13.76 11.60 5.79
C ILE A 38 13.43 11.40 4.31
N LEU A 39 14.42 11.10 3.47
CA LEU A 39 14.20 10.86 2.05
C LEU A 39 13.27 9.65 1.82
N LEU A 40 13.47 8.56 2.57
CA LEU A 40 12.62 7.38 2.51
C LEU A 40 11.20 7.69 3.01
N ALA A 41 11.04 8.52 4.04
CA ALA A 41 9.73 8.94 4.54
C ALA A 41 8.96 9.77 3.50
N VAL A 42 9.66 10.64 2.76
CA VAL A 42 9.08 11.36 1.62
C VAL A 42 8.66 10.39 0.52
N ALA A 43 9.50 9.42 0.16
CA ALA A 43 9.17 8.41 -0.84
C ALA A 43 7.95 7.56 -0.44
N LEU A 44 7.86 7.16 0.82
CA LEU A 44 6.71 6.49 1.41
C LEU A 44 5.43 7.33 1.28
N GLY A 45 5.51 8.62 1.63
CA GLY A 45 4.39 9.56 1.50
C GLY A 45 3.92 9.73 0.06
N LEU A 46 4.85 9.83 -0.89
CA LEU A 46 4.55 9.92 -2.33
C LEU A 46 3.86 8.64 -2.84
N GLY A 47 4.36 7.47 -2.46
CA GLY A 47 3.73 6.18 -2.80
C GLY A 47 2.30 6.11 -2.26
N THR A 48 2.11 6.44 -0.98
CA THR A 48 0.79 6.42 -0.32
C THR A 48 -0.20 7.38 -0.99
N ALA A 49 0.24 8.59 -1.32
CA ALA A 49 -0.59 9.61 -1.98
C ALA A 49 -1.03 9.21 -3.40
N LEU A 50 -0.27 8.32 -4.05
CA LEU A 50 -0.61 7.76 -5.36
C LEU A 50 -1.63 6.62 -5.23
N VAL A 51 -1.44 5.73 -4.27
CA VAL A 51 -2.20 4.47 -4.13
C VAL A 51 -3.67 4.74 -3.80
N TYR A 52 -3.97 5.55 -2.78
CA TYR A 52 -5.34 5.71 -2.28
C TYR A 52 -6.34 6.25 -3.33
N PRO A 53 -6.10 7.40 -3.99
CA PRO A 53 -7.04 7.91 -4.99
C PRO A 53 -7.13 7.01 -6.23
N THR A 54 -6.03 6.38 -6.63
CA THR A 54 -6.01 5.47 -7.77
C THR A 54 -6.84 4.21 -7.50
N PHE A 55 -6.80 3.67 -6.27
CA PHE A 55 -7.63 2.54 -5.86
C PHE A 55 -9.12 2.87 -5.93
N LEU A 56 -9.52 4.04 -5.40
CA LEU A 56 -10.92 4.47 -5.44
C LEU A 56 -11.41 4.68 -6.87
N SER A 57 -10.58 5.30 -7.73
CA SER A 57 -10.89 5.48 -9.16
C SER A 57 -10.99 4.14 -9.90
N ALA A 58 -10.08 3.19 -9.60
CA ALA A 58 -10.13 1.84 -10.17
C ALA A 58 -11.39 1.09 -9.74
N LEU A 59 -11.71 1.08 -8.44
CA LEU A 59 -12.90 0.42 -7.91
C LEU A 59 -14.18 0.95 -8.55
N ALA A 60 -14.31 2.27 -8.70
CA ALA A 60 -15.46 2.90 -9.36
C ALA A 60 -15.54 2.55 -10.86
N GLY A 61 -14.40 2.33 -11.52
CA GLY A 61 -14.32 1.92 -12.92
C GLY A 61 -14.71 0.45 -13.15
N PHE A 62 -14.35 -0.45 -12.24
CA PHE A 62 -14.66 -1.89 -12.35
C PHE A 62 -16.02 -2.28 -11.75
N THR A 63 -16.72 -1.36 -11.10
CA THR A 63 -18.02 -1.63 -10.46
C THR A 63 -19.17 -1.01 -11.25
N HIS A 64 -20.22 -1.81 -11.49
CA HIS A 64 -21.46 -1.32 -12.11
C HIS A 64 -22.08 -0.18 -11.28
N PRO A 65 -22.60 0.91 -11.90
CA PRO A 65 -23.07 2.09 -11.17
C PRO A 65 -24.00 1.80 -9.98
N ASN A 66 -24.93 0.87 -10.13
CA ASN A 66 -25.90 0.49 -9.10
C ASN A 66 -25.28 -0.26 -7.90
N GLN A 67 -24.10 -0.86 -8.07
CA GLN A 67 -23.41 -1.66 -7.04
C GLN A 67 -22.26 -0.90 -6.37
N ARG A 68 -21.93 0.31 -6.84
CA ARG A 68 -20.77 1.09 -6.36
C ARG A 68 -20.77 1.31 -4.85
N ALA A 69 -21.92 1.60 -4.26
CA ALA A 69 -22.04 1.81 -2.82
C ALA A 69 -21.69 0.55 -2.03
N GLU A 70 -22.17 -0.61 -2.48
CA GLU A 70 -21.89 -1.91 -1.87
C GLU A 70 -20.41 -2.28 -2.00
N SER A 71 -19.82 -2.16 -3.19
CA SER A 71 -18.41 -2.47 -3.41
C SER A 71 -17.46 -1.55 -2.64
N ILE A 72 -17.79 -0.26 -2.52
CA ILE A 72 -17.06 0.67 -1.65
C ILE A 72 -17.19 0.26 -0.18
N GLY A 73 -18.36 -0.21 0.25
CA GLY A 73 -18.59 -0.75 1.60
C GLY A 73 -17.71 -1.96 1.91
N VAL A 74 -17.67 -2.94 0.99
CA VAL A 74 -16.81 -4.13 1.12
C VAL A 74 -15.33 -3.73 1.15
N PHE A 75 -14.90 -2.83 0.27
CA PHE A 75 -13.54 -2.31 0.26
C PHE A 75 -13.18 -1.64 1.60
N ARG A 76 -14.08 -0.81 2.13
CA ARG A 76 -13.87 -0.13 3.41
C ARG A 76 -13.76 -1.13 4.55
N LEU A 77 -14.62 -2.15 4.59
CA LEU A 77 -14.55 -3.21 5.59
C LEU A 77 -13.17 -3.89 5.59
N TRP A 78 -12.67 -4.32 4.43
CA TRP A 78 -11.36 -4.96 4.33
C TRP A 78 -10.22 -4.03 4.72
N ARG A 79 -10.30 -2.76 4.31
CA ARG A 79 -9.30 -1.75 4.66
C ARG A 79 -9.26 -1.51 6.17
N ASP A 80 -10.42 -1.37 6.80
CA ASP A 80 -10.53 -1.08 8.23
C ASP A 80 -10.08 -2.29 9.07
N LEU A 81 -10.43 -3.51 8.62
CA LEU A 81 -9.91 -4.75 9.20
C LEU A 81 -8.38 -4.83 9.11
N GLY A 82 -7.81 -4.33 8.01
CA GLY A 82 -6.36 -4.25 7.82
C GLY A 82 -5.64 -3.45 8.91
N TYR A 83 -6.23 -2.36 9.42
CA TYR A 83 -5.64 -1.60 10.54
C TYR A 83 -5.59 -2.43 11.82
N ALA A 84 -6.69 -3.11 12.16
CA ALA A 84 -6.76 -3.95 13.35
C ALA A 84 -5.82 -5.16 13.25
N ALA A 85 -5.86 -5.88 12.13
CA ALA A 85 -5.00 -7.03 11.88
C ALA A 85 -3.52 -6.63 11.83
N GLY A 86 -3.19 -5.51 11.19
CA GLY A 86 -1.81 -5.00 11.11
C GLY A 86 -1.23 -4.62 12.47
N ALA A 87 -2.03 -3.98 13.33
CA ALA A 87 -1.62 -3.64 14.69
C ALA A 87 -1.34 -4.90 15.51
N LEU A 88 -2.24 -5.89 15.48
CA LEU A 88 -2.06 -7.16 16.18
C LEU A 88 -0.84 -7.95 15.68
N LEU A 89 -0.64 -8.01 14.35
CA LEU A 89 0.52 -8.65 13.75
C LEU A 89 1.82 -7.96 14.18
N THR A 90 1.84 -6.63 14.19
CA THR A 90 3.01 -5.86 14.63
C THR A 90 3.37 -6.19 16.08
N ILE A 91 2.37 -6.16 16.97
CA ILE A 91 2.58 -6.50 18.39
C ILE A 91 3.14 -7.93 18.54
N LEU A 92 2.53 -8.90 17.85
CA LEU A 92 2.96 -10.30 17.91
C LEU A 92 4.41 -10.46 17.42
N VAL A 93 4.76 -9.82 16.31
CA VAL A 93 6.11 -9.87 15.74
C VAL A 93 7.14 -9.28 16.71
N THR A 94 6.86 -8.11 17.30
CA THR A 94 7.77 -7.46 18.25
C THR A 94 7.95 -8.24 19.54
N VAL A 95 6.94 -9.00 19.99
CA VAL A 95 7.04 -9.80 21.22
C VAL A 95 7.72 -11.15 20.98
N CYS A 96 7.49 -11.78 19.82
CA CYS A 96 8.03 -13.12 19.54
C CYS A 96 9.43 -13.10 18.92
N LEU A 97 9.83 -12.01 18.25
CA LEU A 97 11.16 -11.88 17.64
C LEU A 97 11.99 -10.91 18.49
N GLU A 98 13.12 -11.38 19.05
CA GLU A 98 14.09 -10.53 19.77
C GLU A 98 14.72 -9.45 18.86
N ILE A 99 14.60 -9.61 17.54
CA ILE A 99 15.08 -8.68 16.51
C ILE A 99 13.86 -7.95 15.93
N ASP A 100 13.92 -6.61 15.84
CA ASP A 100 12.87 -5.78 15.26
C ASP A 100 12.79 -5.91 13.72
N LEU A 101 12.33 -7.07 13.25
CA LEU A 101 12.09 -7.39 11.83
C LEU A 101 10.75 -6.84 11.33
N THR A 102 10.05 -6.06 12.14
CA THR A 102 8.70 -5.53 11.84
C THR A 102 8.68 -4.78 10.51
N LEU A 103 9.63 -3.87 10.29
CA LEU A 103 9.74 -3.09 9.06
C LEU A 103 10.01 -3.98 7.84
N VAL A 104 10.85 -5.00 7.99
CA VAL A 104 11.14 -5.96 6.92
C VAL A 104 9.87 -6.70 6.52
N ILE A 105 9.13 -7.22 7.50
CA ILE A 105 7.88 -7.97 7.26
C ILE A 105 6.84 -7.08 6.56
N ILE A 106 6.59 -5.87 7.07
CA ILE A 106 5.62 -4.93 6.48
C ILE A 106 6.03 -4.53 5.06
N GLY A 107 7.32 -4.24 4.86
CA GLY A 107 7.86 -3.88 3.55
C GLY A 107 7.72 -5.01 2.53
N VAL A 108 8.06 -6.25 2.91
CA VAL A 108 7.88 -7.44 2.04
C VAL A 108 6.41 -7.65 1.71
N LEU A 109 5.51 -7.62 2.70
CA LEU A 109 4.06 -7.75 2.50
C LEU A 109 3.52 -6.73 1.49
N THR A 110 4.03 -5.50 1.57
CA THR A 110 3.60 -4.40 0.72
C THR A 110 4.12 -4.55 -0.72
N VAL A 111 5.38 -5.00 -0.89
CA VAL A 111 5.95 -5.34 -2.21
C VAL A 111 5.22 -6.53 -2.84
N ILE A 112 4.93 -7.59 -2.08
CA ILE A 112 4.13 -8.73 -2.54
C ILE A 112 2.76 -8.26 -3.01
N SER A 113 2.12 -7.36 -2.26
CA SER A 113 0.83 -6.79 -2.65
C SER A 113 0.90 -6.03 -3.99
N ALA A 114 2.00 -5.32 -4.27
CA ALA A 114 2.24 -4.70 -5.58
C ALA A 114 2.32 -5.75 -6.70
N LEU A 115 3.00 -6.87 -6.47
CA LEU A 115 3.11 -7.97 -7.43
C LEU A 115 1.73 -8.63 -7.68
N ILE A 116 0.94 -8.84 -6.62
CA ILE A 116 -0.42 -9.38 -6.76
C ILE A 116 -1.26 -8.49 -7.68
N ILE A 117 -1.22 -7.16 -7.51
CA ILE A 117 -1.93 -6.23 -8.40
C ILE A 117 -1.42 -6.35 -9.84
N LYS A 118 -0.09 -6.43 -10.03
CA LYS A 118 0.52 -6.56 -11.37
C LYS A 118 0.00 -7.80 -12.12
N PHE A 119 -0.21 -8.92 -11.44
CA PHE A 119 -0.65 -10.17 -12.08
C PHE A 119 -2.16 -10.36 -12.12
N ARG A 120 -2.93 -9.82 -11.16
CA ARG A 120 -4.38 -10.07 -11.07
C ARG A 120 -5.27 -8.96 -11.63
N MET A 121 -4.79 -7.73 -11.69
CA MET A 121 -5.61 -6.61 -12.16
C MET A 121 -5.52 -6.50 -13.68
N ASP A 122 -6.66 -6.34 -14.35
CA ASP A 122 -6.70 -6.06 -15.78
C ASP A 122 -6.32 -4.60 -16.06
N ASN A 123 -5.89 -4.33 -17.30
CA ASN A 123 -5.36 -3.01 -17.71
C ASN A 123 -6.46 -1.97 -17.88
#